data_AF-A0A5N8TBI3-F1
#
_entry.id   AF-A0A5N8TBI3-F1
#
_cell.length_a   1.000
_cell.length_b   1.000
_cell.length_c   1.000
_cell.angle_alpha   90.00
_cell.angle_beta   90.00
_cell.angle_gamma   90.00
#
_symmetry.space_group_name_H-M   'P 1'
#
loop_
_entity.id
_entity.type
_entity.pdbx_description
1 polymer ?
#
loop_
_entity_poly.entity_id
_entity_poly.type
_entity_poly.pdbx_seq_one_letter_code
_entity_poly.pdbx_strand_id
1 'polypeptide(L)'
;MRLTKQFIMLVIVLVLGWVSFTVATRPELFAPHMTDKQLYGEWVEQDVAPYAADRFEIRPDGVYTNGSRATTEYQFDGDQLKYTIGTETYLYRVEDAKTLERIEPAHYTSFFAKDKRS
;
A
#
# COMPACT_ATOMS: atom_id res chain seq x y z
N MET A 1 39.82 0.29 -35.23
CA MET A 1 38.59 1.09 -35.02
C MET A 1 37.29 0.27 -34.91
N ARG A 2 37.21 -0.98 -35.41
CA ARG A 2 36.01 -1.86 -35.25
C ARG A 2 35.93 -2.54 -33.86
N LEU A 3 37.04 -3.06 -33.36
CA LEU A 3 37.14 -3.70 -32.03
C LEU A 3 36.84 -2.75 -30.87
N THR A 4 37.33 -1.50 -30.93
CA THR A 4 37.08 -0.49 -29.89
C THR A 4 35.60 -0.10 -29.82
N LYS A 5 34.91 0.01 -30.96
CA LYS A 5 33.46 0.27 -30.99
C LYS A 5 32.63 -0.90 -30.49
N GLN A 6 32.99 -2.14 -30.84
CA GLN A 6 32.32 -3.35 -30.32
C GLN A 6 32.48 -3.48 -28.81
N PHE A 7 33.66 -3.18 -28.27
CA PHE A 7 33.91 -3.24 -26.84
C PHE A 7 33.09 -2.18 -26.08
N ILE A 8 33.05 -0.95 -26.59
CA ILE A 8 32.22 0.12 -26.02
C ILE A 8 30.73 -0.27 -26.06
N MET A 9 30.26 -0.87 -27.16
CA MET A 9 28.88 -1.32 -27.29
C MET A 9 28.55 -2.43 -26.28
N LEU A 10 29.46 -3.37 -26.04
CA LEU A 10 29.26 -4.47 -25.09
C LEU A 10 29.22 -3.97 -23.63
N VAL A 11 30.09 -3.01 -23.30
CA VAL A 11 30.07 -2.35 -21.99
C VAL A 11 28.76 -1.58 -21.77
N ILE A 12 28.24 -0.88 -22.78
CA ILE A 12 26.95 -0.19 -22.69
C ILE A 12 25.79 -1.16 -22.45
N VAL A 13 25.76 -2.30 -23.15
CA VAL A 13 24.72 -3.32 -22.95
C VAL A 13 24.80 -3.92 -21.54
N LEU A 14 26.01 -4.16 -21.02
CA LEU A 14 26.20 -4.64 -19.65
C LEU A 14 25.74 -3.62 -18.61
N VAL A 15 26.04 -2.33 -18.80
CA VAL A 15 25.59 -1.27 -17.91
C VAL A 15 24.07 -1.12 -17.96
N LEU A 16 23.45 -1.17 -19.15
CA LEU A 16 21.99 -1.13 -19.28
C LEU A 16 21.33 -2.36 -18.63
N GLY A 17 21.90 -3.55 -18.81
CA GLY A 17 21.43 -4.77 -18.15
C GLY A 17 21.53 -4.68 -16.63
N TRP A 18 22.64 -4.14 -16.13
CA TRP A 18 22.85 -3.91 -14.69
C TRP A 18 21.83 -2.92 -14.11
N VAL A 19 21.61 -1.79 -14.80
CA VAL A 19 20.61 -0.78 -14.38
C VAL A 19 19.21 -1.39 -14.35
N SER A 20 18.80 -2.10 -15.41
CA SER A 20 17.50 -2.78 -15.47
C SER A 20 17.31 -3.78 -14.34
N PHE A 21 18.37 -4.54 -13.98
CA PHE A 21 18.32 -5.46 -12.86
C PHE A 21 18.12 -4.76 -11.52
N THR A 22 18.81 -3.64 -11.27
CA THR A 22 18.65 -2.87 -10.02
C THR A 22 17.29 -2.19 -9.88
N VAL A 23 16.64 -1.86 -10.99
CA VAL A 23 15.29 -1.28 -11.01
C VAL A 23 14.25 -2.37 -10.78
N ALA A 24 14.42 -3.56 -11.35
CA ALA A 24 13.49 -4.67 -11.21
C ALA A 24 13.34 -5.18 -9.75
N THR A 25 14.34 -4.95 -8.90
CA THR A 25 14.28 -5.35 -7.48
C THR A 25 13.64 -4.30 -6.57
N ARG A 26 13.08 -3.21 -7.12
CA ARG A 26 12.48 -2.11 -6.36
C ARG A 26 10.96 -2.07 -6.56
N PRO A 27 10.19 -2.82 -5.76
CA PRO A 27 8.74 -2.82 -5.87
C PRO A 27 8.13 -1.43 -5.63
N GLU A 28 8.80 -0.54 -4.85
CA GLU A 28 8.33 0.82 -4.61
C GLU A 28 8.20 1.68 -5.88
N LEU A 29 8.91 1.36 -6.97
CA LEU A 29 8.83 2.09 -8.23
C LEU A 29 7.57 1.76 -9.05
N PHE A 30 6.92 0.63 -8.75
CA PHE A 30 5.76 0.13 -9.49
C PHE A 30 4.54 -0.09 -8.59
N ALA A 31 4.68 0.13 -7.28
CA ALA A 31 3.58 0.07 -6.34
C ALA A 31 2.49 1.09 -6.73
N PRO A 32 1.20 0.75 -6.57
CA PRO A 32 0.12 1.70 -6.78
C PRO A 32 0.30 2.88 -5.81
N HIS A 33 0.67 4.05 -6.33
CA HIS A 33 0.87 5.22 -5.48
C HIS A 33 -0.47 5.92 -5.24
N MET A 34 -1.07 5.67 -4.08
CA MET A 34 -2.29 6.31 -3.63
C MET A 34 -1.97 7.58 -2.82
N THR A 35 -2.69 8.67 -3.07
CA THR A 35 -2.52 9.91 -2.28
C THR A 35 -3.27 9.85 -0.96
N ASP A 36 -2.85 10.64 0.04
CA ASP A 36 -3.55 10.75 1.33
C ASP A 36 -5.05 11.05 1.17
N LYS A 37 -5.40 11.92 0.22
CA LYS A 37 -6.80 12.29 -0.05
C LYS A 37 -7.63 11.12 -0.54
N GLN A 38 -7.03 10.20 -1.30
CA GLN A 38 -7.72 9.00 -1.74
C GLN A 38 -7.88 8.02 -0.57
N LEU A 39 -6.92 7.98 0.37
CA LEU A 39 -6.99 7.13 1.56
C LEU A 39 -8.13 7.54 2.50
N TYR A 40 -8.46 8.82 2.60
CA TYR A 40 -9.48 9.34 3.53
C TYR A 40 -10.90 8.85 3.28
N GLY A 41 -11.64 8.61 4.36
CA GLY A 41 -13.01 8.08 4.39
C GLY A 41 -13.11 6.66 4.94
N GLU A 42 -14.32 6.10 4.93
CA GLU A 42 -14.61 4.79 5.53
C GLU A 42 -14.18 3.62 4.63
N TRP A 43 -13.49 2.66 5.24
CA TRP A 43 -13.08 1.40 4.68
C TRP A 43 -13.83 0.27 5.35
N VAL A 44 -14.43 -0.61 4.55
CA VAL A 44 -15.29 -1.69 5.00
C VAL A 44 -14.74 -3.00 4.50
N GLU A 45 -14.63 -3.98 5.38
CA GLU A 45 -14.24 -5.33 5.02
C GLU A 45 -15.23 -5.96 4.01
N GLN A 46 -14.70 -6.63 3.01
CA GLN A 46 -15.45 -7.30 1.95
C GLN A 46 -15.57 -8.80 2.23
N ASP A 47 -16.48 -9.46 1.49
CA ASP A 47 -16.71 -10.91 1.54
C ASP A 47 -17.12 -11.49 2.91
N VAL A 48 -17.58 -10.63 3.81
CA VAL A 48 -18.15 -10.99 5.11
C VAL A 48 -19.55 -10.40 5.28
N ALA A 49 -20.34 -10.98 6.19
CA ALA A 49 -21.68 -10.46 6.45
C ALA A 49 -21.60 -9.01 6.97
N PRO A 50 -22.50 -8.08 6.54
CA PRO A 50 -22.35 -6.66 6.85
C PRO A 50 -22.26 -6.30 8.34
N TYR A 51 -22.86 -7.13 9.21
CA TYR A 51 -22.85 -6.96 10.67
C TYR A 51 -21.57 -7.48 11.33
N ALA A 52 -20.77 -8.28 10.63
CA ALA A 52 -19.51 -8.84 11.09
C ALA A 52 -18.30 -8.19 10.40
N ALA A 53 -18.53 -7.30 9.43
CA ALA A 53 -17.49 -6.61 8.68
C ALA A 53 -16.74 -5.61 9.57
N ASP A 54 -15.41 -5.73 9.62
CA ASP A 54 -14.57 -4.71 10.22
C ASP A 54 -14.69 -3.39 9.44
N ARG A 55 -14.66 -2.28 10.20
CA ARG A 55 -14.77 -0.92 9.65
C ARG A 55 -13.82 0.01 10.35
N PHE A 56 -13.16 0.84 9.56
CA PHE A 56 -12.38 1.96 10.06
C PHE A 56 -12.47 3.13 9.10
N GLU A 57 -12.28 4.33 9.61
CA GLU A 57 -12.26 5.55 8.82
C GLU A 57 -10.93 6.26 9.02
N ILE A 58 -10.32 6.64 7.90
CA ILE A 58 -9.09 7.44 7.91
C ILE A 58 -9.46 8.90 7.72
N ARG A 59 -8.99 9.75 8.62
CA ARG A 59 -9.12 11.20 8.57
C ARG A 59 -7.75 11.86 8.70
N PRO A 60 -7.61 13.15 8.33
CA PRO A 60 -6.35 13.87 8.52
C PRO A 60 -5.84 13.90 9.96
N ASP A 61 -6.72 13.75 10.96
CA ASP A 61 -6.40 13.84 12.38
C ASP A 61 -6.37 12.49 13.10
N GLY A 62 -6.50 11.38 12.36
CA GLY A 62 -6.32 10.04 12.92
C GLY A 62 -7.18 8.95 12.29
N VAL A 63 -7.19 7.81 12.98
CA VAL A 63 -7.98 6.63 12.61
C VAL A 63 -9.17 6.51 13.54
N TYR A 64 -10.34 6.27 12.98
CA TYR A 64 -11.60 6.15 13.69
C TYR A 64 -12.17 4.74 13.53
N THR A 65 -12.68 4.17 14.62
CA THR A 65 -13.40 2.89 14.62
C THR A 65 -14.69 3.07 15.42
N ASN A 66 -15.79 2.47 14.95
CA ASN A 66 -17.11 2.61 15.60
C ASN A 66 -17.50 4.08 15.91
N GLY A 67 -17.15 5.02 15.03
CA GLY A 67 -17.43 6.46 15.18
C GLY A 67 -16.57 7.21 16.19
N SER A 68 -15.66 6.54 16.91
CA SER A 68 -14.75 7.15 17.89
C SER A 68 -13.31 7.15 17.36
N ARG A 69 -12.50 8.15 17.76
CA ARG A 69 -11.09 8.19 17.38
C ARG A 69 -10.33 7.09 18.13
N ALA A 70 -9.79 6.13 17.39
CA ALA A 70 -9.03 5.01 17.93
C ALA A 70 -7.56 5.39 18.18
N THR A 71 -6.97 6.17 17.27
CA THR A 71 -5.61 6.72 17.42
C THR A 71 -5.49 8.04 16.65
N THR A 72 -4.62 8.93 17.12
CA THR A 72 -4.23 10.17 16.42
C THR A 72 -3.09 9.97 15.44
N GLU A 73 -2.43 8.81 15.49
CA GLU A 73 -1.20 8.56 14.74
C GLU A 73 -1.38 7.38 13.81
N TYR A 74 -1.06 7.61 12.53
CA TYR A 74 -0.92 6.59 11.50
C TYR A 74 0.19 7.00 10.54
N GLN A 75 0.73 6.03 9.82
CA GLN A 75 1.72 6.23 8.77
C GLN A 75 1.14 5.75 7.44
N PHE A 76 1.34 6.55 6.40
CA PHE A 76 0.99 6.20 5.04
C PHE A 76 2.07 6.71 4.09
N ASP A 77 2.58 5.83 3.23
CA ASP A 77 3.60 6.16 2.23
C ASP A 77 3.10 6.08 0.78
N GLY A 78 1.80 5.82 0.61
CA GLY A 78 1.14 5.64 -0.66
C GLY A 78 0.95 4.18 -1.07
N ASP A 79 1.65 3.24 -0.44
CA ASP A 79 1.51 1.78 -0.64
C ASP A 79 1.02 1.07 0.63
N GLN A 80 1.45 1.53 1.81
CA GLN A 80 1.12 0.89 3.08
C GLN A 80 0.52 1.86 4.07
N LEU A 81 -0.61 1.47 4.66
CA LEU A 81 -1.21 2.14 5.82
C LEU A 81 -0.87 1.34 7.07
N LYS A 82 -0.25 1.99 8.06
CA LYS A 82 0.09 1.39 9.35
C LYS A 82 -0.40 2.25 10.51
N TYR A 83 -1.01 1.62 11.50
CA TYR A 83 -1.37 2.26 12.76
C TYR A 83 -1.44 1.25 13.91
N THR A 84 -1.48 1.74 15.14
CA THR A 84 -1.55 0.90 16.35
C THR A 84 -2.73 1.32 17.20
N ILE A 85 -3.51 0.35 17.69
CA ILE A 85 -4.58 0.55 18.68
C ILE A 85 -4.24 -0.33 19.89
N GLY A 86 -3.97 0.30 21.04
CA GLY A 86 -3.49 -0.43 22.22
C GLY A 86 -2.16 -1.12 21.94
N THR A 87 -2.16 -2.46 21.95
CA THR A 87 -0.98 -3.29 21.64
C THR A 87 -1.01 -3.90 20.24
N GLU A 88 -2.10 -3.69 19.50
CA GLU A 88 -2.33 -4.32 18.21
C GLU A 88 -1.90 -3.39 17.08
N THR A 89 -1.09 -3.92 16.15
CA THR A 89 -0.67 -3.20 14.95
C THR A 89 -1.51 -3.66 13.78
N TYR A 90 -2.03 -2.67 13.07
CA TYR A 90 -2.77 -2.87 11.83
C TYR A 90 -1.89 -2.41 10.68
N LEU A 91 -1.72 -3.29 9.71
CA LEU A 91 -0.96 -3.02 8.50
C LEU A 91 -1.80 -3.40 7.30
N TYR A 92 -1.99 -2.46 6.40
CA TYR A 92 -2.70 -2.64 5.15
C TYR A 92 -1.80 -2.28 3.98
N ARG A 93 -1.89 -3.06 2.89
CA ARG A 93 -1.28 -2.76 1.61
C ARG A 93 -2.34 -2.27 0.63
N VAL A 94 -2.00 -1.28 -0.19
CA VAL A 94 -2.83 -0.81 -1.31
C VAL A 94 -2.73 -1.83 -2.44
N GLU A 95 -3.82 -2.55 -2.71
CA GLU A 95 -3.89 -3.45 -3.86
C GLU A 95 -4.26 -2.65 -5.12
N ASP A 96 -5.22 -1.72 -4.97
CA ASP A 96 -5.58 -0.73 -5.98
C ASP A 96 -6.16 0.53 -5.30
N ALA A 97 -6.45 1.58 -6.09
CA ALA A 97 -6.95 2.87 -5.57
C ALA A 97 -8.28 2.79 -4.79
N LYS A 98 -8.96 1.64 -4.77
CA LYS A 98 -10.24 1.38 -4.12
C LYS A 98 -10.20 0.17 -3.18
N THR A 99 -9.06 -0.53 -3.09
CA THR A 99 -8.94 -1.80 -2.37
C THR A 99 -7.69 -1.81 -1.50
N LEU A 100 -7.87 -2.09 -0.21
CA LEU A 100 -6.76 -2.39 0.71
C LEU A 100 -6.78 -3.87 1.09
N GLU A 101 -5.61 -4.48 1.21
CA GLU A 101 -5.43 -5.82 1.76
C GLU A 101 -4.86 -5.71 3.18
N ARG A 102 -5.45 -6.40 4.15
CA ARG A 102 -4.91 -6.46 5.50
C ARG A 102 -3.78 -7.49 5.57
N ILE A 103 -2.61 -7.02 5.97
CA ILE A 103 -1.41 -7.83 6.23
C ILE A 103 -1.31 -8.19 7.71
N GLU A 104 -1.64 -7.23 8.61
CA GLU A 104 -1.69 -7.45 10.05
C GLU A 104 -3.01 -6.90 10.64
N PRO A 105 -3.66 -7.64 11.57
CA PRO A 105 -3.29 -8.97 12.08
C PRO A 105 -3.48 -10.09 11.04
N ALA A 106 -2.53 -11.04 10.98
CA ALA A 106 -2.45 -12.07 9.93
C ALA A 106 -3.41 -13.27 10.13
N HIS A 107 -4.44 -13.14 10.97
CA HIS A 107 -5.34 -14.24 11.29
C HIS A 107 -6.18 -14.71 10.10
N TYR A 108 -6.48 -13.80 9.17
CA TYR A 108 -7.08 -14.11 7.87
C TYR A 108 -6.79 -12.96 6.89
N THR A 109 -6.52 -13.31 5.63
CA THR A 109 -6.43 -12.34 4.53
C THR A 109 -7.81 -11.75 4.31
N SER A 110 -7.90 -10.43 4.40
CA SER A 110 -9.15 -9.67 4.23
C SER A 110 -8.89 -8.46 3.34
N PHE A 111 -9.90 -8.11 2.56
CA PHE A 111 -9.87 -6.97 1.66
C PHE A 111 -10.87 -5.94 2.11
N PHE A 112 -10.52 -4.67 1.97
CA PHE A 112 -11.33 -3.53 2.37
C PHE A 112 -11.57 -2.65 1.16
N ALA A 113 -12.80 -2.19 1.00
CA ALA A 113 -13.16 -1.22 -0.04
C ALA A 113 -13.80 0.02 0.59
N LYS A 114 -13.75 1.14 -0.13
CA LYS A 114 -14.46 2.36 0.27
C LYS A 114 -15.96 2.08 0.40
N ASP A 115 -16.59 2.58 1.47
CA ASP A 115 -18.05 2.53 1.54
C ASP A 115 -18.64 3.33 0.36
N LYS A 116 -19.52 2.71 -0.39
CA LYS A 116 -20.17 3.29 -1.57
C LYS A 116 -21.29 4.28 -1.21
N ARG A 117 -21.53 4.51 0.09
CA ARG A 117 -22.61 5.35 0.63
C ARG A 117 -22.17 6.74 1.09
N SER A 118 -20.90 7.11 0.91
CA SER A 118 -20.38 8.46 1.21
C SER A 118 -20.56 9.44 0.07
#